data_AF-A0A7S1SAI0-F1
#
_entry.id   AF-A0A7S1SAI0-F1
#
_cell.length_a   1.000
_cell.length_b   1.000
_cell.length_c   1.000
_cell.angle_alpha   90.00
_cell.angle_beta   90.00
_cell.angle_gamma   90.00
#
_symmetry.space_group_name_H-M   'P 1'
#
loop_
_entity.id
_entity.type
_entity.pdbx_description
1 polymer ?
#
loop_
_entity_poly.entity_id
_entity_poly.type
_entity_poly.pdbx_seq_one_letter_code
_entity_poly.pdbx_strand_id
1 'polypeptide(L)'
;DAVDSFEEKTGAEVSVRYKPFIIDTNTPQGGQEKKAYCRNRGWGGSWKPPGLREWGWWPNTVNAHRVCVALEEMDSNNPELTQRERDQRGLDLVKKFYELTYERDVNISTPEGAAQAMEELGFAKAADVAKWLGEGGGFEQVAQRDSYAKRDLD
;
A
#
# COMPACT_ATOMS: atom_id res chain seq x y z
N ASP A 1 -5.19 16.45 10.04
CA ASP A 1 -3.98 15.98 9.32
C ASP A 1 -3.03 17.17 9.13
N ALA A 2 -1.74 16.95 8.81
CA ALA A 2 -0.82 18.04 8.46
C ALA A 2 -1.25 18.76 7.18
N VAL A 3 -1.89 18.03 6.26
CA VAL A 3 -2.49 18.56 5.03
C VAL A 3 -3.66 19.51 5.36
N ASP A 4 -4.64 19.05 6.14
CA ASP A 4 -5.80 19.88 6.53
C ASP A 4 -5.37 21.19 7.21
N SER A 5 -4.39 21.11 8.13
CA SER A 5 -3.88 22.30 8.81
C SER A 5 -3.19 23.27 7.87
N PHE A 6 -2.58 22.80 6.78
CA PHE A 6 -1.94 23.65 5.79
C PHE A 6 -2.98 24.31 4.88
N GLU A 7 -3.96 23.55 4.38
CA GLU A 7 -5.05 24.09 3.55
C GLU A 7 -5.84 25.16 4.34
N GLU A 8 -6.17 24.92 5.61
CA GLU A 8 -6.89 25.87 6.47
C GLU A 8 -6.10 27.17 6.70
N LYS A 9 -4.77 27.09 6.84
CA LYS A 9 -3.91 28.26 7.10
C LYS A 9 -3.61 29.09 5.84
N THR A 10 -3.56 28.45 4.69
CA THR A 10 -3.05 29.07 3.45
C THR A 10 -4.12 29.31 2.40
N GLY A 11 -5.26 28.61 2.49
CA GLY A 11 -6.27 28.56 1.43
C GLY A 11 -5.80 27.87 0.16
N ALA A 12 -4.57 27.31 0.13
CA ALA A 12 -4.04 26.59 -1.00
C ALA A 12 -4.52 25.14 -0.97
N GLU A 13 -4.94 24.65 -2.12
CA GLU A 13 -5.35 23.26 -2.28
C GLU A 13 -4.12 22.35 -2.39
N VAL A 14 -4.08 21.29 -1.59
CA VAL A 14 -3.02 20.28 -1.58
C VAL A 14 -3.59 18.93 -1.99
N SER A 15 -2.98 18.32 -3.00
CA SER A 15 -3.23 16.93 -3.36
C SER A 15 -2.01 16.07 -3.07
N VAL A 16 -2.21 14.92 -2.43
CA VAL A 16 -1.15 13.96 -2.08
C VAL A 16 -1.28 12.73 -2.95
N ARG A 17 -0.25 12.46 -3.75
CA ARG A 17 -0.17 11.25 -4.58
C ARG A 17 0.91 10.31 -4.08
N TYR A 18 0.52 9.07 -3.82
CA TYR A 18 1.44 8.01 -3.42
C TYR A 18 2.06 7.34 -4.64
N LYS A 19 3.33 6.94 -4.53
CA LYS A 19 4.05 6.21 -5.56
C LYS A 19 4.68 4.95 -4.98
N PRO A 20 4.73 3.84 -5.76
CA PRO A 20 5.36 2.62 -5.27
C PRO A 20 6.81 2.80 -4.87
N PHE A 21 7.14 2.31 -3.68
CA PHE A 21 8.50 2.24 -3.17
C PHE A 21 8.62 1.03 -2.22
N ILE A 22 9.36 0.01 -2.65
CA ILE A 22 9.57 -1.22 -1.91
C ILE A 22 10.93 -1.13 -1.21
N ILE A 23 10.87 -0.95 0.11
CA ILE A 23 12.06 -0.81 0.96
C ILE A 23 12.90 -2.10 0.96
N ASP A 24 12.25 -3.25 1.16
CA ASP A 24 12.93 -4.54 1.26
C ASP A 24 12.38 -5.54 0.23
N THR A 25 13.07 -5.63 -0.90
CA THR A 25 12.75 -6.54 -2.00
C THR A 25 13.08 -8.01 -1.69
N ASN A 26 13.77 -8.29 -0.58
CA ASN A 26 14.16 -9.65 -0.19
C ASN A 26 13.13 -10.33 0.72
N THR A 27 12.11 -9.59 1.17
CA THR A 27 11.01 -10.20 1.96
C THR A 27 10.31 -11.25 1.08
N PRO A 28 10.11 -12.50 1.57
CA PRO A 28 9.45 -13.55 0.79
C PRO A 28 8.06 -13.12 0.28
N GLN A 29 7.62 -13.66 -0.84
CA GLN A 29 6.34 -13.26 -1.48
C GLN A 29 5.13 -13.40 -0.54
N GLY A 30 5.11 -14.40 0.33
CA GLY A 30 4.05 -14.59 1.33
C GLY A 30 4.22 -13.76 2.61
N GLY A 31 5.18 -12.83 2.64
CA GLY A 31 5.63 -12.17 3.85
C GLY A 31 6.54 -13.08 4.69
N GLN A 32 6.95 -12.59 5.86
CA GLN A 32 7.74 -13.32 6.82
C GLN A 32 7.16 -13.12 8.22
N GLU A 33 7.28 -14.08 9.13
CA GLU A 33 6.94 -13.82 10.53
C GLU A 33 7.75 -12.62 11.07
N LYS A 34 7.07 -11.65 11.68
CA LYS A 34 7.66 -10.41 12.22
C LYS A 34 8.85 -10.72 13.12
N LYS A 35 8.69 -11.66 14.04
CA LYS A 35 9.76 -12.02 15.00
C LYS A 35 11.01 -12.55 14.30
N ALA A 36 10.83 -13.36 13.26
CA ALA A 36 11.94 -13.86 12.45
C ALA A 36 12.59 -12.73 11.65
N TYR A 37 11.79 -11.88 10.99
CA TYR A 37 12.28 -10.74 10.24
C TYR A 37 13.11 -9.79 11.12
N CYS A 38 12.54 -9.34 12.25
CA CYS A 38 13.22 -8.44 13.17
C CYS A 38 14.51 -9.04 13.74
N ARG A 39 14.59 -10.36 13.98
CA ARG A 39 15.85 -11.03 14.37
C ARG A 39 16.90 -10.96 13.28
N ASN A 40 16.52 -11.24 12.02
CA ASN A 40 17.43 -11.18 10.87
C ASN A 40 17.97 -9.75 10.65
N ARG A 41 17.20 -8.73 11.01
CA ARG A 41 17.60 -7.32 10.96
C ARG A 41 18.43 -6.85 12.17
N GLY A 42 18.67 -7.72 13.16
CA GLY A 42 19.40 -7.38 14.38
C GLY A 42 18.59 -6.60 15.42
N TRP A 43 17.26 -6.53 15.30
CA TRP A 43 16.36 -5.78 16.19
C TRP A 43 15.80 -6.60 17.36
N GLY A 44 16.42 -7.74 17.70
CA GLY A 44 16.04 -8.55 18.87
C GLY A 44 14.68 -9.26 18.80
N GLY A 45 13.93 -9.12 17.70
CA GLY A 45 12.66 -9.82 17.47
C GLY A 45 11.40 -9.12 18.01
N SER A 46 11.53 -7.97 18.66
CA SER A 46 10.42 -7.26 19.34
C SER A 46 10.22 -5.82 18.87
N TRP A 47 10.88 -5.40 17.78
CA TRP A 47 10.75 -4.04 17.29
C TRP A 47 9.30 -3.70 16.95
N LYS A 48 8.86 -2.54 17.42
CA LYS A 48 7.54 -1.98 17.13
C LYS A 48 7.58 -0.45 17.26
N PRO A 49 6.96 0.30 16.33
CA PRO A 49 6.69 1.72 16.55
C PRO A 49 5.77 1.96 17.76
N PRO A 50 5.91 3.10 18.46
CA PRO A 50 4.95 3.52 19.48
C PRO A 50 3.52 3.64 18.92
N GLY A 51 2.52 3.32 19.73
CA GLY A 51 1.10 3.50 19.37
C GLY A 51 0.49 2.41 18.50
N LEU A 52 1.28 1.52 17.89
CA LEU A 52 0.75 0.37 17.16
C LEU A 52 0.50 -0.82 18.10
N ARG A 53 -0.48 -1.67 17.79
CA ARG A 53 -0.64 -2.98 18.44
C ARG A 53 0.43 -3.97 17.93
N GLU A 54 0.57 -5.12 18.60
CA GLU A 54 1.40 -6.19 18.04
C GLU A 54 0.74 -6.80 16.80
N TRP A 55 1.56 -7.18 15.82
CA TRP A 55 1.14 -7.88 14.60
C TRP A 55 2.14 -9.02 14.31
N GLY A 56 1.68 -10.06 13.62
CA GLY A 56 2.40 -11.31 13.42
C GLY A 56 3.30 -11.35 12.20
N TRP A 57 2.95 -10.61 11.14
CA TRP A 57 3.62 -10.73 9.84
C TRP A 57 4.36 -9.46 9.41
N TRP A 58 5.61 -9.60 9.01
CA TRP A 58 6.30 -8.58 8.23
C TRP A 58 5.92 -8.71 6.75
N PRO A 59 5.18 -7.73 6.18
CA PRO A 59 4.67 -7.88 4.83
C PRO A 59 5.74 -7.63 3.78
N ASN A 60 5.79 -8.48 2.75
CA ASN A 60 6.15 -8.05 1.41
C ASN A 60 5.01 -7.19 0.84
N THR A 61 5.31 -5.96 0.45
CA THR A 61 4.30 -4.96 0.03
C THR A 61 4.06 -4.92 -1.47
N VAL A 62 4.64 -5.83 -2.27
CA VAL A 62 4.48 -5.83 -3.73
C VAL A 62 3.01 -5.87 -4.13
N ASN A 63 2.21 -6.75 -3.53
CA ASN A 63 0.80 -6.87 -3.87
C ASN A 63 -0.01 -5.62 -3.50
N ALA A 64 0.23 -5.03 -2.33
CA ALA A 64 -0.39 -3.74 -1.97
C ALA A 64 -0.09 -2.64 -3.01
N HIS A 65 1.15 -2.54 -3.47
CA HIS A 65 1.52 -1.60 -4.53
C HIS A 65 0.85 -1.90 -5.87
N ARG A 66 0.71 -3.17 -6.24
CA ARG A 66 0.01 -3.60 -7.46
C ARG A 66 -1.47 -3.25 -7.40
N VAL A 67 -2.09 -3.35 -6.22
CA VAL A 67 -3.48 -2.89 -6.00
C VAL A 67 -3.59 -1.38 -6.16
N CYS A 68 -2.62 -0.60 -5.70
CA CYS A 68 -2.61 0.86 -5.97
C CYS A 68 -2.54 1.15 -7.47
N VAL A 69 -1.75 0.38 -8.25
CA VAL A 69 -1.72 0.51 -9.71
C VAL A 69 -3.07 0.16 -10.33
N ALA A 70 -3.72 -0.92 -9.89
CA ALA A 70 -5.05 -1.28 -10.37
C ALA A 70 -6.09 -0.18 -10.10
N LEU A 71 -6.05 0.45 -8.93
CA LEU A 71 -6.91 1.59 -8.60
C LEU A 71 -6.63 2.78 -9.53
N GLU A 72 -5.37 3.14 -9.76
CA GLU A 72 -5.01 4.22 -10.67
C GLU A 72 -5.49 3.94 -12.11
N GLU A 73 -5.37 2.71 -12.60
CA GLU A 73 -5.84 2.31 -13.94
C GLU A 73 -7.36 2.40 -14.05
N MET A 74 -8.09 1.94 -13.04
CA MET A 74 -9.55 2.04 -12.97
C MET A 74 -10.00 3.50 -12.94
N ASP A 75 -9.39 4.31 -12.09
CA ASP A 75 -9.74 5.70 -11.89
C ASP A 75 -9.38 6.58 -13.11
N SER A 76 -8.31 6.24 -13.84
CA SER A 76 -7.93 6.94 -15.08
C SER A 76 -8.95 6.76 -16.20
N ASN A 77 -9.69 5.64 -16.17
CA ASN A 77 -10.77 5.36 -17.12
C ASN A 77 -12.13 5.92 -16.69
N ASN A 78 -12.22 6.52 -15.49
CA ASN A 78 -13.44 7.14 -15.00
C ASN A 78 -13.38 8.67 -15.19
N PRO A 79 -14.10 9.24 -16.19
CA PRO A 79 -14.10 10.67 -16.45
C PRO A 79 -14.86 11.49 -15.40
N GLU A 80 -15.68 10.86 -14.56
CA GLU A 80 -16.45 11.55 -13.51
C GLU A 80 -15.61 11.88 -12.29
N LEU A 81 -14.48 11.18 -12.09
CA LEU A 81 -13.58 11.45 -10.97
C LEU A 81 -12.66 12.64 -11.28
N THR A 82 -12.72 13.64 -10.42
CA THR A 82 -11.73 14.72 -10.37
C THR A 82 -10.37 14.19 -9.92
N GLN A 83 -9.30 14.93 -10.22
CA GLN A 83 -7.96 14.53 -9.78
C GLN A 83 -7.86 14.43 -8.24
N ARG A 84 -8.52 15.33 -7.50
CA ARG A 84 -8.56 15.31 -6.03
C ARG A 84 -9.19 14.01 -5.51
N GLU A 85 -10.31 13.58 -6.10
CA GLU A 85 -10.98 12.35 -5.69
C GLU A 85 -10.12 11.11 -5.96
N ARG A 86 -9.41 11.07 -7.09
CA ARG A 86 -8.47 9.98 -7.41
C ARG A 86 -7.33 9.91 -6.39
N ASP A 87 -6.74 11.05 -6.06
CA ASP A 87 -5.66 11.11 -5.08
C ASP A 87 -6.16 10.75 -3.67
N GLN A 88 -7.38 11.19 -3.29
CA GLN A 88 -8.02 10.80 -2.02
C GLN A 88 -8.30 9.29 -1.95
N ARG A 89 -8.81 8.67 -3.01
CA ARG A 89 -9.03 7.22 -3.07
C ARG A 89 -7.72 6.45 -2.91
N GLY A 90 -6.64 6.95 -3.51
CA GLY A 90 -5.29 6.41 -3.31
C GLY A 90 -4.82 6.50 -1.85
N LEU A 91 -5.05 7.64 -1.18
CA LEU A 91 -4.76 7.82 0.24
C LEU A 91 -5.57 6.84 1.12
N ASP A 92 -6.87 6.71 0.86
CA ASP A 92 -7.76 5.83 1.62
C ASP A 92 -7.33 4.36 1.47
N LEU A 93 -6.92 3.96 0.26
CA LEU A 93 -6.36 2.63 0.01
C LEU A 93 -5.08 2.37 0.81
N VAL A 94 -4.14 3.33 0.83
CA VAL A 94 -2.92 3.21 1.63
C VAL A 94 -3.27 3.10 3.12
N LYS A 95 -4.13 3.98 3.64
CA LYS A 95 -4.59 3.92 5.04
C LYS A 95 -5.23 2.57 5.37
N LYS A 96 -6.02 2.01 4.45
CA LYS A 96 -6.62 0.68 4.61
C LYS A 96 -5.57 -0.42 4.70
N PHE A 97 -4.48 -0.39 3.93
CA PHE A 97 -3.39 -1.37 4.08
C PHE A 97 -2.69 -1.28 5.45
N TYR A 98 -2.52 -0.07 5.97
CA TYR A 98 -1.97 0.13 7.32
C TYR A 98 -2.91 -0.46 8.37
N GLU A 99 -4.20 -0.18 8.31
CA GLU A 99 -5.21 -0.76 9.20
C GLU A 99 -5.21 -2.30 9.12
N LEU A 100 -5.31 -2.85 7.92
CA LEU A 100 -5.35 -4.30 7.70
C LEU A 100 -4.11 -5.00 8.30
N THR A 101 -2.92 -4.45 8.06
CA THR A 101 -1.67 -5.02 8.57
C THR A 101 -1.54 -4.82 10.07
N TYR A 102 -1.53 -3.58 10.52
CA TYR A 102 -1.10 -3.24 11.87
C TYR A 102 -2.24 -3.36 12.88
N GLU A 103 -3.49 -3.12 12.49
CA GLU A 103 -4.64 -3.15 13.39
C GLU A 103 -5.46 -4.44 13.30
N ARG A 104 -5.29 -5.22 12.22
CA ARG A 104 -6.08 -6.45 11.99
C ARG A 104 -5.26 -7.70 11.69
N ASP A 105 -3.93 -7.57 11.57
CA ASP A 105 -2.99 -8.69 11.36
C ASP A 105 -3.32 -9.51 10.11
N VAL A 106 -3.84 -8.82 9.09
CA VAL A 106 -4.08 -9.37 7.76
C VAL A 106 -2.76 -9.37 7.00
N ASN A 107 -2.44 -10.51 6.39
CA ASN A 107 -1.24 -10.66 5.58
C ASN A 107 -1.45 -10.07 4.17
N ILE A 108 -1.15 -8.78 3.99
CA ILE A 108 -1.24 -8.09 2.70
C ILE A 108 -0.20 -8.54 1.66
N SER A 109 0.69 -9.48 2.02
CA SER A 109 1.60 -10.09 1.05
C SER A 109 0.91 -11.09 0.15
N THR A 110 -0.24 -11.64 0.55
CA THR A 110 -1.02 -12.51 -0.34
C THR A 110 -1.92 -11.67 -1.26
N PRO A 111 -2.27 -12.19 -2.45
CA PRO A 111 -3.25 -11.54 -3.32
C PRO A 111 -4.56 -11.23 -2.62
N GLU A 112 -5.08 -12.16 -1.81
CA GLU A 112 -6.35 -12.05 -1.12
C GLU A 112 -6.30 -10.98 -0.02
N GLY A 113 -5.24 -10.97 0.79
CA GLY A 113 -5.07 -10.00 1.87
C GLY A 113 -4.93 -8.57 1.34
N ALA A 114 -4.24 -8.38 0.22
CA ALA A 114 -4.16 -7.07 -0.43
C ALA A 114 -5.51 -6.68 -1.10
N ALA A 115 -6.17 -7.62 -1.77
CA ALA A 115 -7.41 -7.35 -2.47
C ALA A 115 -8.57 -6.95 -1.54
N GLN A 116 -8.56 -7.42 -0.29
CA GLN A 116 -9.56 -7.06 0.72
C GLN A 116 -9.73 -5.54 0.89
N ALA A 117 -8.64 -4.77 0.74
CA ALA A 117 -8.70 -3.31 0.87
C ALA A 117 -9.62 -2.65 -0.16
N MET A 118 -9.62 -3.14 -1.40
CA MET A 118 -10.47 -2.61 -2.47
C MET A 118 -11.96 -2.88 -2.21
N GLU A 119 -12.28 -4.03 -1.64
CA GLU A 119 -13.66 -4.41 -1.33
C GLU A 119 -14.21 -3.63 -0.15
N GLU A 120 -13.44 -3.48 0.93
CA GLU A 120 -13.87 -2.72 2.10
C GLU A 120 -14.06 -1.22 1.81
N LEU A 121 -13.35 -0.69 0.82
CA LEU A 121 -13.51 0.69 0.35
C LEU A 121 -14.58 0.83 -0.74
N GLY A 122 -15.19 -0.27 -1.19
CA GLY A 122 -16.21 -0.27 -2.23
C GLY A 122 -15.68 0.05 -3.63
N PHE A 123 -14.39 -0.15 -3.88
CA PHE A 123 -13.74 0.18 -5.15
C PHE A 123 -13.84 -0.96 -6.16
N ALA A 124 -13.70 -2.21 -5.72
CA ALA A 124 -13.84 -3.41 -6.55
C ALA A 124 -14.08 -4.64 -5.66
N LYS A 125 -14.55 -5.75 -6.24
CA LYS A 125 -14.67 -7.02 -5.50
C LYS A 125 -13.30 -7.61 -5.23
N ALA A 126 -13.08 -8.14 -4.01
CA ALA A 126 -11.78 -8.68 -3.63
C ALA A 126 -11.37 -9.88 -4.51
N ALA A 127 -12.32 -10.74 -4.87
CA ALA A 127 -12.06 -11.91 -5.71
C ALA A 127 -11.50 -11.55 -7.10
N ASP A 128 -12.01 -10.49 -7.72
CA ASP A 128 -11.58 -10.04 -9.05
C ASP A 128 -10.16 -9.46 -9.00
N VAL A 129 -9.88 -8.64 -7.98
CA VAL A 129 -8.55 -8.05 -7.75
C VAL A 129 -7.52 -9.13 -7.40
N ALA A 130 -7.87 -10.08 -6.51
CA ALA A 130 -6.99 -11.18 -6.15
C ALA A 130 -6.65 -12.07 -7.36
N LYS A 131 -7.62 -12.34 -8.23
CA LYS A 131 -7.41 -13.05 -9.49
C LYS A 131 -6.42 -12.31 -10.40
N TRP A 132 -6.66 -11.02 -10.63
CA TRP A 132 -5.75 -10.18 -11.45
C TRP A 132 -4.31 -10.15 -10.89
N LEU A 133 -4.17 -10.11 -9.56
CA LEU A 133 -2.87 -10.23 -8.89
C LEU A 133 -2.24 -11.61 -9.08
N GLY A 134 -3.02 -12.69 -8.99
CA GLY A 134 -2.56 -14.06 -9.25
C GLY A 134 -2.09 -14.28 -10.68
N GLU A 135 -2.67 -13.56 -11.65
CA GLU A 135 -2.32 -13.59 -13.07
C GLU A 135 -1.13 -12.68 -13.43
N GLY A 136 -0.52 -12.01 -12.45
CA GLY A 136 0.68 -11.18 -12.65
C GLY A 136 0.42 -9.70 -12.96
N GLY A 137 -0.82 -9.24 -12.90
CA GLY A 137 -1.20 -7.85 -13.20
C GLY A 137 -0.44 -6.79 -12.37
N GLY A 138 0.01 -5.71 -12.99
CA GLY A 138 0.66 -4.58 -12.30
C GLY A 138 2.12 -4.79 -11.87
N PHE A 139 2.69 -5.99 -12.03
CA PHE A 139 4.03 -6.28 -11.51
C PHE A 139 5.12 -5.45 -12.19
N GLU A 140 5.08 -5.37 -13.51
CA GLU A 140 6.06 -4.60 -14.29
C GLU A 140 5.98 -3.11 -13.97
N GLN A 141 4.77 -2.57 -13.87
CA GLN A 141 4.53 -1.16 -13.52
C GLN A 141 5.10 -0.83 -12.14
N VAL A 142 4.88 -1.71 -11.15
CA VAL A 142 5.45 -1.53 -9.80
C VAL A 142 6.97 -1.58 -9.85
N ALA A 143 7.57 -2.54 -10.55
CA ALA A 143 9.02 -2.67 -10.66
C ALA A 143 9.68 -1.45 -11.34
N GLN A 144 9.08 -0.95 -12.41
CA GLN A 144 9.54 0.24 -13.12
C GLN A 144 9.45 1.49 -12.23
N ARG A 145 8.33 1.69 -11.54
CA ARG A 145 8.10 2.85 -10.67
C ARG A 145 8.98 2.84 -9.43
N ASP A 146 9.17 1.67 -8.81
CA ASP A 146 10.09 1.49 -7.70
C ASP A 146 11.54 1.81 -8.10
N SER A 147 11.97 1.31 -9.26
CA SER A 147 13.30 1.59 -9.81
C SER A 147 13.49 3.08 -10.10
N TYR A 148 12.47 3.73 -10.66
CA TYR A 148 12.50 5.17 -10.94
C TYR A 148 12.60 5.98 -9.64
N ALA A 149 11.73 5.71 -8.65
CA ALA A 149 11.73 6.41 -7.37
C ALA A 149 13.06 6.29 -6.60
N LYS A 150 13.77 5.18 -6.76
CA LYS A 150 15.10 4.97 -6.15
C LYS A 150 16.21 5.75 -6.84
N ARG A 151 16.15 5.95 -8.16
CA ARG A 151 17.14 6.74 -8.91
C ARG A 151 17.07 8.23 -8.57
N ASP A 152 15.87 8.74 -8.29
CA ASP A 152 15.67 10.14 -7.92
C ASP A 152 16.17 10.47 -6.50
N LEU A 153 16.63 9.47 -5.73
CA LEU A 153 17.21 9.64 -4.39
C LEU A 153 18.75 9.68 -4.39
N ASP A 154 19.38 9.32 -5.52
CA ASP A 154 20.85 9.36 -5.72
C ASP A 154 21.29 10.71 -6.32
#